data_AF-A0A1H6GSD3-F1
#
_entry.id   AF-A0A1H6GSD3-F1
#
_cell.length_a   1.000
_cell.length_b   1.000
_cell.length_c   1.000
_cell.angle_alpha   90.00
_cell.angle_beta   90.00
_cell.angle_gamma   90.00
#
_symmetry.space_group_name_H-M   'P 1'
#
loop_
_entity.id
_entity.type
_entity.pdbx_description
1 polymer ?
#
loop_
_entity_poly.entity_id
_entity_poly.type
_entity_poly.pdbx_seq_one_letter_code
_entity_poly.pdbx_strand_id
1 'polypeptide(L)'
;MADRPEFQSPELGTMNVAPRKVRPMYADDHWNSQPWYEAPREDPDIPEVYTYTDAISYDPGDEVTFHSTSTARTWRMQIYRDGLHPETVHEVEAIDGVFAPTPKDAYRNGCNWPISHQWTLPADLKSGFYRVVSTCERPNGIKFVQHHFFVVRPTEKTRRAKILMVLPTGTWTSYNDFGGANHYFGVEGEQRDEPSPVLSLERPWTRGIVWLPAGAPRICADPAPEMGDAPRYAMKEWAYANGFGQYYAAAGWAQYDRHFVLWAEKEGFELDMITQTDLHYRPELLDAYPCVTIIGHDEYWTWEMRETIERYVEGGGHLARFGANFLWQIRLEEDGKRQICHKFKASQKDPVAGTDKAHLLTSAWEDHTVKWPGASTVGVNGAHGMYASWGGFAPNGQKGMTVYRPTHWAFAGTGLHYADIFGDKQHIFAYEVDGLDYTFRHGLPYPVEVEGQPDTIEILAMSPAVLAEDEPEGEGFRYYVRGSDHEGLVECVTGEVTPEGLAKYKYGSGMMVHMTRGKGEVLTAATCEWVMGLKRGDPFTQRITRNILDRFTAR
;
A
#
# COMPACT_ATOMS: atom_id res chain seq x y z
N MET A 1 21.16 13.28 30.51
CA MET A 1 20.17 13.28 29.40
C MET A 1 19.21 14.41 29.72
N ALA A 2 19.18 15.47 28.92
CA ALA A 2 18.25 16.57 29.17
C ALA A 2 16.82 16.07 28.95
N ASP A 3 15.89 16.44 29.85
CA ASP A 3 14.45 16.16 29.74
C ASP A 3 13.94 16.74 28.42
N ARG A 4 13.86 15.90 27.38
CA ARG A 4 13.08 16.22 26.19
C ARG A 4 11.61 16.10 26.60
N PRO A 5 10.76 17.11 26.32
CA PRO A 5 9.33 16.99 26.58
C PRO A 5 8.78 15.76 25.85
N GLU A 6 7.92 15.00 26.53
CA GLU A 6 7.27 13.82 25.98
C GLU A 6 6.43 14.23 24.76
N PHE A 7 6.60 13.53 23.62
CA PHE A 7 5.83 13.80 22.42
C PHE A 7 4.34 13.57 22.69
N GLN A 8 3.52 14.61 22.51
CA GLN A 8 2.07 14.51 22.62
C GLN A 8 1.47 14.37 21.22
N SER A 9 0.89 13.21 20.96
CA SER A 9 0.20 12.92 19.69
C SER A 9 -1.01 13.86 19.53
N PRO A 10 -1.06 14.70 18.48
CA PRO A 10 -2.19 15.59 18.23
C PRO A 10 -3.49 14.86 17.88
N GLU A 11 -3.40 13.57 17.57
CA GLU A 11 -4.52 12.70 17.19
C GLU A 11 -5.28 12.09 18.38
N LEU A 12 -4.93 12.45 19.62
CA LEU A 12 -5.60 11.94 20.83
C LEU A 12 -6.72 12.88 21.31
N GLY A 13 -7.80 12.28 21.82
CA GLY A 13 -8.95 12.99 22.38
C GLY A 13 -10.22 12.84 21.52
N THR A 14 -11.24 13.66 21.83
CA THR A 14 -12.50 13.65 21.08
C THR A 14 -12.37 14.48 19.80
N MET A 15 -12.31 13.81 18.65
CA MET A 15 -12.13 14.43 17.33
C MET A 15 -13.06 13.85 16.27
N ASN A 16 -13.33 14.63 15.22
CA ASN A 16 -14.09 14.25 14.03
C ASN A 16 -15.52 13.72 14.31
N VAL A 17 -16.10 14.07 15.45
CA VAL A 17 -17.49 13.70 15.79
C VAL A 17 -18.45 14.71 15.18
N ALA A 18 -19.32 14.24 14.28
CA ALA A 18 -20.39 15.03 13.69
C ALA A 18 -21.65 15.05 14.59
N PRO A 19 -22.53 16.06 14.45
CA PRO A 19 -23.85 16.04 15.09
C PRO A 19 -24.68 14.82 14.65
N ARG A 20 -25.43 14.21 15.58
CA ARG A 20 -26.31 13.06 15.28
C ARG A 20 -27.48 13.51 14.39
N LYS A 21 -27.75 12.76 13.33
CA LYS A 21 -28.90 12.94 12.43
C LYS A 21 -29.65 11.61 12.26
N VAL A 22 -30.98 11.64 12.28
CA VAL A 22 -31.84 10.47 12.00
C VAL A 22 -32.13 10.44 10.50
N ARG A 23 -31.98 9.27 9.87
CA ARG A 23 -32.26 9.04 8.45
C ARG A 23 -33.00 7.71 8.29
N PRO A 24 -33.92 7.55 7.31
CA PRO A 24 -34.41 6.23 6.94
C PRO A 24 -33.24 5.37 6.46
N MET A 25 -33.33 4.06 6.71
CA MET A 25 -32.43 3.04 6.20
C MET A 25 -33.29 2.00 5.47
N TYR A 26 -32.91 1.65 4.26
CA TYR A 26 -33.55 0.60 3.48
C TYR A 26 -32.90 -0.75 3.79
N ALA A 27 -33.63 -1.85 3.57
CA ALA A 27 -33.18 -3.19 3.98
C ALA A 27 -31.93 -3.69 3.22
N ASP A 28 -31.64 -3.07 2.08
CA ASP A 28 -30.51 -3.29 1.19
C ASP A 28 -29.42 -2.21 1.31
N ASP A 29 -29.55 -1.28 2.26
CA ASP A 29 -28.51 -0.30 2.58
C ASP A 29 -27.43 -0.96 3.45
N HIS A 30 -26.33 -1.32 2.83
CA HIS A 30 -25.16 -1.83 3.54
C HIS A 30 -23.87 -1.32 2.88
N TRP A 31 -22.77 -1.38 3.62
CA TRP A 31 -21.46 -0.88 3.15
C TRP A 31 -21.00 -1.53 1.82
N ASN A 32 -21.49 -2.74 1.51
CA ASN A 32 -21.25 -3.46 0.26
C ASN A 32 -21.99 -2.84 -0.96
N SER A 33 -23.20 -2.31 -0.80
CA SER A 33 -24.05 -1.74 -1.86
C SER A 33 -23.95 -0.22 -1.94
N GLN A 34 -23.47 0.40 -0.86
CA GLN A 34 -23.27 1.84 -0.72
C GLN A 34 -21.82 2.16 -0.39
N PRO A 35 -20.90 2.07 -1.35
CA PRO A 35 -19.55 2.59 -1.20
C PRO A 35 -19.59 4.09 -0.87
N TRP A 36 -18.61 4.53 -0.08
CA TRP A 36 -18.50 5.91 0.40
C TRP A 36 -17.08 6.41 0.18
N TYR A 37 -16.94 7.73 0.20
CA TYR A 37 -15.66 8.41 0.06
C TYR A 37 -15.59 9.62 0.98
N GLU A 38 -14.37 10.08 1.26
CA GLU A 38 -14.17 11.32 2.01
C GLU A 38 -14.26 12.57 1.12
N ALA A 39 -14.98 13.59 1.60
CA ALA A 39 -15.01 14.92 1.00
C ALA A 39 -15.35 15.99 2.07
N PRO A 40 -14.97 17.26 1.85
CA PRO A 40 -15.41 18.36 2.69
C PRO A 40 -16.94 18.49 2.69
N ARG A 41 -17.52 18.89 3.82
CA ARG A 41 -18.94 19.25 3.94
C ARG A 41 -19.24 20.58 3.30
N GLU A 42 -18.26 21.50 3.31
CA GLU A 42 -18.39 22.87 2.80
C GLU A 42 -19.49 23.68 3.51
N ASP A 43 -19.83 23.29 4.74
CA ASP A 43 -20.82 23.96 5.56
C ASP A 43 -20.13 25.06 6.41
N PRO A 44 -20.42 26.35 6.19
CA PRO A 44 -19.76 27.45 6.91
C PRO A 44 -20.04 27.43 8.42
N ASP A 45 -21.08 26.71 8.88
CA ASP A 45 -21.41 26.59 10.30
C ASP A 45 -20.68 25.41 10.98
N ILE A 46 -19.99 24.56 10.20
CA ILE A 46 -19.25 23.40 10.70
C ILE A 46 -17.76 23.56 10.35
N PRO A 47 -16.94 24.06 11.29
CA PRO A 47 -15.49 24.16 11.08
C PRO A 47 -14.85 22.82 10.71
N GLU A 48 -14.11 22.85 9.59
CA GLU A 48 -13.24 21.79 9.08
C GLU A 48 -12.08 22.39 8.29
N VAL A 49 -11.03 21.60 8.08
CA VAL A 49 -9.84 21.97 7.31
C VAL A 49 -9.27 20.74 6.60
N TYR A 50 -8.97 20.89 5.31
CA TYR A 50 -8.32 19.87 4.50
C TYR A 50 -7.09 20.46 3.84
N THR A 51 -6.00 19.68 3.79
CA THR A 51 -4.71 20.14 3.29
C THR A 51 -4.05 19.06 2.43
N TYR A 52 -3.37 19.51 1.37
CA TYR A 52 -2.42 18.72 0.59
C TYR A 52 -1.20 19.58 0.22
N THR A 53 -0.19 18.98 -0.40
CA THR A 53 1.03 19.66 -0.86
C THR A 53 1.21 19.52 -2.37
N ASP A 54 2.01 20.40 -2.97
CA ASP A 54 2.28 20.45 -4.41
C ASP A 54 3.14 19.27 -4.93
N ALA A 55 3.85 18.60 -4.03
CA ALA A 55 4.55 17.34 -4.26
C ALA A 55 4.44 16.43 -3.02
N ILE A 56 4.79 15.16 -3.18
CA ILE A 56 4.76 14.16 -2.09
C ILE A 56 6.16 13.89 -1.51
N SER A 57 7.22 14.41 -2.14
CA SER A 57 8.61 14.26 -1.73
C SER A 57 9.44 15.51 -2.03
N TYR A 58 10.40 15.79 -1.14
CA TYR A 58 11.22 17.01 -1.17
C TYR A 58 12.66 16.71 -0.72
N ASP A 59 13.63 17.48 -1.21
CA ASP A 59 14.98 17.51 -0.66
C ASP A 59 15.04 18.45 0.57
N PRO A 60 15.92 18.18 1.54
CA PRO A 60 16.26 19.17 2.57
C PRO A 60 16.68 20.51 1.94
N GLY A 61 16.06 21.59 2.39
CA GLY A 61 16.24 22.93 1.82
C GLY A 61 15.18 23.35 0.80
N ASP A 62 14.37 22.42 0.27
CA ASP A 62 13.26 22.74 -0.61
C ASP A 62 12.15 23.49 0.15
N GLU A 63 11.30 24.22 -0.57
CA GLU A 63 10.08 24.82 -0.03
C GLU A 63 8.89 23.90 -0.25
N VAL A 64 8.24 23.50 0.84
CA VAL A 64 6.97 22.78 0.80
C VAL A 64 5.83 23.79 0.73
N THR A 65 4.97 23.66 -0.28
CA THR A 65 3.79 24.51 -0.45
C THR A 65 2.53 23.75 -0.06
N PHE A 66 1.78 24.30 0.90
CA PHE A 66 0.55 23.71 1.40
C PHE A 66 -0.67 24.40 0.77
N HIS A 67 -1.57 23.60 0.24
CA HIS A 67 -2.85 24.02 -0.33
C HIS A 67 -3.98 23.54 0.57
N SER A 68 -4.89 24.44 0.94
CA SER A 68 -5.97 24.11 1.88
C SER A 68 -7.29 24.78 1.54
N THR A 69 -8.37 24.13 1.97
CA THR A 69 -9.69 24.76 2.15
C THR A 69 -10.10 24.64 3.61
N SER A 70 -10.71 25.69 4.15
CA SER A 70 -11.25 25.66 5.51
C SER A 70 -12.50 26.50 5.66
N THR A 71 -13.48 25.97 6.39
CA THR A 71 -14.65 26.72 6.88
C THR A 71 -14.41 27.31 8.28
N ALA A 72 -13.34 26.91 8.96
CA ALA A 72 -12.94 27.50 10.23
C ALA A 72 -12.37 28.91 10.01
N ARG A 73 -12.48 29.80 11.01
CA ARG A 73 -11.82 31.12 10.93
C ARG A 73 -10.30 31.02 10.99
N THR A 74 -9.81 30.11 11.83
CA THR A 74 -8.39 29.81 12.00
C THR A 74 -8.24 28.33 12.26
N TRP A 75 -7.05 27.80 11.96
CA TRP A 75 -6.69 26.41 12.17
C TRP A 75 -5.19 26.29 12.47
N ARG A 76 -4.78 25.16 13.04
CA ARG A 76 -3.40 24.86 13.43
C ARG A 76 -2.81 23.79 12.53
N MET A 77 -1.52 23.92 12.20
CA MET A 77 -0.73 22.92 11.52
C MET A 77 0.42 22.44 12.40
N GLN A 78 0.59 21.13 12.50
CA GLN A 78 1.74 20.50 13.17
C GLN A 78 2.40 19.51 12.22
N ILE A 79 3.73 19.56 12.12
CA ILE A 79 4.52 18.66 11.27
C ILE A 79 5.57 17.97 12.11
N TYR A 80 5.61 16.64 12.03
CA TYR A 80 6.58 15.86 12.77
C TYR A 80 7.09 14.67 11.95
N ARG A 81 8.35 14.28 12.18
CA ARG A 81 8.91 13.05 11.62
C ARG A 81 8.30 11.86 12.35
N ASP A 82 7.54 11.01 11.66
CA ASP A 82 6.95 9.81 12.27
C ASP A 82 7.99 8.66 12.27
N GLY A 83 8.01 7.91 13.38
CA GLY A 83 9.00 6.88 13.67
C GLY A 83 8.86 6.39 15.11
N LEU A 84 9.84 5.63 15.59
CA LEU A 84 9.89 5.10 16.96
C LEU A 84 9.95 6.24 17.99
N HIS A 85 10.63 7.32 17.63
CA HIS A 85 10.74 8.54 18.43
C HIS A 85 10.26 9.74 17.61
N PRO A 86 8.94 10.00 17.55
CA PRO A 86 8.41 11.12 16.80
C PRO A 86 8.96 12.46 17.29
N GLU A 87 9.23 13.37 16.36
CA GLU A 87 9.80 14.69 16.65
C GLU A 87 9.07 15.77 15.83
N THR A 88 8.42 16.71 16.53
CA THR A 88 7.82 17.89 15.90
C THR A 88 8.91 18.81 15.38
N VAL A 89 8.88 19.09 14.08
CA VAL A 89 9.88 19.89 13.37
C VAL A 89 9.34 21.24 12.91
N HIS A 90 8.01 21.39 12.80
CA HIS A 90 7.38 22.64 12.42
C HIS A 90 5.97 22.75 13.00
N GLU A 91 5.56 23.96 13.33
CA GLU A 91 4.27 24.24 13.94
C GLU A 91 3.81 25.67 13.63
N VAL A 92 2.53 25.80 13.29
CA VAL A 92 1.86 27.09 13.13
C VAL A 92 0.55 27.03 13.89
N GLU A 93 0.45 27.82 14.97
CA GLU A 93 -0.71 27.80 15.89
C GLU A 93 -1.99 28.36 15.28
N ALA A 94 -1.87 29.34 14.38
CA ALA A 94 -3.02 30.00 13.77
C ALA A 94 -2.72 30.40 12.32
N ILE A 95 -3.27 29.62 11.38
CA ILE A 95 -3.36 29.94 9.96
C ILE A 95 -4.78 30.43 9.69
N ASP A 96 -4.92 31.52 8.92
CA ASP A 96 -6.22 32.04 8.52
C ASP A 96 -6.96 31.00 7.65
N GLY A 97 -8.22 30.76 7.98
CA GLY A 97 -9.06 29.87 7.20
C GLY A 97 -9.61 30.56 5.96
N VAL A 98 -9.33 29.97 4.79
CA VAL A 98 -9.86 30.41 3.51
C VAL A 98 -10.69 29.29 2.92
N PHE A 99 -11.98 29.56 2.68
CA PHE A 99 -12.85 28.61 2.01
C PHE A 99 -12.63 28.67 0.50
N ALA A 100 -12.36 27.51 -0.09
CA ALA A 100 -12.39 27.26 -1.52
C ALA A 100 -13.26 26.01 -1.80
N PRO A 101 -14.23 26.08 -2.72
CA PRO A 101 -15.07 24.93 -3.04
C PRO A 101 -14.24 23.80 -3.65
N THR A 102 -14.61 22.56 -3.36
CA THR A 102 -13.96 21.36 -3.89
C THR A 102 -14.56 21.02 -5.26
N PRO A 103 -13.75 20.93 -6.33
CA PRO A 103 -14.23 20.47 -7.62
C PRO A 103 -14.85 19.05 -7.53
N LYS A 104 -15.93 18.81 -8.28
CA LYS A 104 -16.62 17.51 -8.30
C LYS A 104 -15.76 16.36 -8.86
N ASP A 105 -14.72 16.73 -9.59
CA ASP A 105 -13.74 15.88 -10.25
C ASP A 105 -12.34 16.05 -9.64
N ALA A 106 -12.25 16.51 -8.39
CA ALA A 106 -10.98 16.71 -7.68
C ALA A 106 -10.12 15.43 -7.62
N TYR A 107 -10.75 14.25 -7.63
CA TYR A 107 -10.04 12.97 -7.72
C TYR A 107 -9.19 12.84 -8.98
N ARG A 108 -9.60 13.47 -10.09
CA ARG A 108 -8.98 13.40 -11.42
C ARG A 108 -8.13 14.64 -11.72
N ASN A 109 -8.63 15.82 -11.40
CA ASN A 109 -8.05 17.11 -11.82
C ASN A 109 -7.42 17.90 -10.67
N GLY A 110 -7.43 17.37 -9.45
CA GLY A 110 -6.93 18.06 -8.26
C GLY A 110 -7.93 19.07 -7.69
N CYS A 111 -7.65 19.53 -6.48
CA CYS A 111 -8.51 20.46 -5.77
C CYS A 111 -8.33 21.93 -6.22
N ASN A 112 -7.14 22.29 -6.71
CA ASN A 112 -6.77 23.66 -7.08
C ASN A 112 -7.09 24.68 -5.97
N TRP A 113 -6.87 24.29 -4.71
CA TRP A 113 -7.10 25.16 -3.56
C TRP A 113 -5.98 26.22 -3.44
N PRO A 114 -6.26 27.38 -2.83
CA PRO A 114 -5.24 28.40 -2.64
C PRO A 114 -4.12 27.91 -1.73
N ILE A 115 -2.94 28.49 -1.90
CA ILE A 115 -1.82 28.32 -0.97
C ILE A 115 -2.24 28.89 0.38
N SER A 116 -2.12 28.08 1.43
CA SER A 116 -2.46 28.43 2.80
C SER A 116 -1.23 28.63 3.68
N HIS A 117 -0.12 27.93 3.37
CA HIS A 117 1.13 28.02 4.11
C HIS A 117 2.31 27.59 3.22
N GLN A 118 3.51 28.11 3.49
CA GLN A 118 4.76 27.70 2.84
C GLN A 118 5.84 27.53 3.90
N TRP A 119 6.68 26.51 3.73
CA TRP A 119 7.77 26.23 4.67
C TRP A 119 9.03 25.75 3.95
N THR A 120 10.13 26.49 4.10
CA THR A 120 11.45 26.03 3.68
C THR A 120 11.98 25.00 4.67
N LEU A 121 12.22 23.79 4.19
CA LEU A 121 12.76 22.70 4.99
C LEU A 121 14.18 23.04 5.48
N PRO A 122 14.54 22.74 6.74
CA PRO A 122 15.92 22.82 7.19
C PRO A 122 16.85 22.02 6.28
N ALA A 123 18.01 22.59 5.94
CA ALA A 123 18.97 21.96 5.02
C ALA A 123 19.62 20.67 5.57
N ASP A 124 19.50 20.43 6.87
CA ASP A 124 19.97 19.25 7.59
C ASP A 124 18.82 18.32 8.03
N LEU A 125 17.59 18.59 7.58
CA LEU A 125 16.43 17.78 7.91
C LEU A 125 16.65 16.32 7.49
N LYS A 126 16.39 15.39 8.41
CA LYS A 126 16.65 13.96 8.19
C LYS A 126 15.68 13.38 7.16
N SER A 127 16.14 12.39 6.41
CA SER A 127 15.22 11.61 5.58
C SER A 127 14.16 10.91 6.43
N GLY A 128 12.95 10.78 5.90
CA GLY A 128 11.86 10.06 6.54
C GLY A 128 10.48 10.52 6.11
N PHE A 129 9.47 9.92 6.75
CA PHE A 129 8.06 10.25 6.59
C PHE A 129 7.66 11.37 7.55
N TYR A 130 7.17 12.49 7.03
CA TYR A 130 6.73 13.64 7.82
C TYR A 130 5.21 13.71 7.77
N ARG A 131 4.59 13.52 8.93
CA ARG A 131 3.14 13.66 9.07
C ARG A 131 2.80 15.12 9.28
N VAL A 132 1.76 15.56 8.58
CA VAL A 132 1.16 16.89 8.68
C VAL A 132 -0.21 16.72 9.31
N VAL A 133 -0.47 17.41 10.41
CA VAL A 133 -1.74 17.36 11.14
C VAL A 133 -2.38 18.74 11.11
N SER A 134 -3.52 18.84 10.41
CA SER A 134 -4.32 20.07 10.33
C SER A 134 -5.47 19.96 11.31
N THR A 135 -5.61 20.91 12.22
CA THR A 135 -6.63 20.89 13.28
C THR A 135 -7.40 22.20 13.36
N CYS A 136 -8.72 22.13 13.47
CA CYS A 136 -9.54 23.28 13.86
C CYS A 136 -10.55 22.90 14.96
N GLU A 137 -10.97 23.87 15.76
CA GLU A 137 -11.96 23.64 16.81
C GLU A 137 -13.38 24.01 16.33
N ARG A 138 -14.35 23.18 16.72
CA ARG A 138 -15.77 23.46 16.50
C ARG A 138 -16.37 24.21 17.69
N PRO A 139 -17.52 24.89 17.53
CA PRO A 139 -18.17 25.62 18.63
C PRO A 139 -18.51 24.79 19.86
N ASN A 140 -18.63 23.46 19.70
CA ASN A 140 -18.88 22.51 20.79
C ASN A 140 -17.60 21.97 21.47
N GLY A 141 -16.43 22.53 21.14
CA GLY A 141 -15.13 22.12 21.69
C GLY A 141 -14.55 20.83 21.09
N ILE A 142 -15.23 20.21 20.13
CA ILE A 142 -14.72 19.03 19.43
C ILE A 142 -13.74 19.48 18.34
N LYS A 143 -12.61 18.79 18.25
CA LYS A 143 -11.62 19.04 17.20
C LYS A 143 -12.04 18.39 15.88
N PHE A 144 -11.80 19.07 14.78
CA PHE A 144 -11.69 18.45 13.47
C PHE A 144 -10.21 18.29 13.13
N VAL A 145 -9.79 17.08 12.74
CA VAL A 145 -8.41 16.71 12.49
C VAL A 145 -8.30 16.01 11.14
N GLN A 146 -7.40 16.50 10.30
CA GLN A 146 -7.04 15.91 9.01
C GLN A 146 -5.54 15.61 8.97
N HIS A 147 -5.18 14.55 8.24
CA HIS A 147 -3.80 14.10 8.10
C HIS A 147 -3.36 14.19 6.65
N HIS A 148 -2.17 14.75 6.46
CA HIS A 148 -1.43 14.74 5.20
C HIS A 148 0.00 14.26 5.48
N PHE A 149 0.80 14.05 4.44
CA PHE A 149 2.21 13.73 4.60
C PHE A 149 3.05 14.29 3.45
N PHE A 150 4.35 14.38 3.69
CA PHE A 150 5.35 14.38 2.63
C PHE A 150 6.57 13.59 3.11
N VAL A 151 7.44 13.25 2.16
CA VAL A 151 8.67 12.51 2.42
C VAL A 151 9.86 13.44 2.22
N VAL A 152 10.82 13.40 3.13
CA VAL A 152 12.10 14.07 2.93
C VAL A 152 13.10 13.04 2.42
N ARG A 153 13.65 13.30 1.24
CA ARG A 153 14.63 12.42 0.58
C ARG A 153 15.99 12.51 1.27
N PRO A 154 16.82 11.45 1.16
CA PRO A 154 18.22 11.55 1.52
C PRO A 154 19.00 12.33 0.46
N THR A 155 19.99 13.10 0.90
CA THR A 155 21.00 13.73 0.03
C THR A 155 22.38 13.22 0.43
N GLU A 156 23.43 13.54 -0.33
CA GLU A 156 24.81 13.23 0.07
C GLU A 156 25.14 13.75 1.49
N LYS A 157 24.56 14.89 1.89
CA LYS A 157 24.77 15.52 3.20
C LYS A 157 23.93 14.91 4.31
N THR A 158 22.73 14.42 4.01
CA THR A 158 21.76 13.96 5.02
C THR A 158 21.60 12.44 5.10
N ARG A 159 22.05 11.69 4.09
CA ARG A 159 22.07 10.22 4.08
C ARG A 159 22.84 9.67 5.27
N ARG A 160 22.23 8.75 6.01
CA ARG A 160 22.87 8.05 7.13
C ARG A 160 22.68 6.54 7.05
N ALA A 161 21.59 6.09 6.41
CA ALA A 161 21.21 4.70 6.37
C ALA A 161 21.98 3.89 5.32
N LYS A 162 22.06 2.58 5.56
CA LYS A 162 22.41 1.56 4.54
C LYS A 162 21.20 0.99 3.82
N ILE A 163 20.00 1.32 4.28
CA ILE A 163 18.74 0.82 3.74
C ILE A 163 17.96 2.01 3.19
N LEU A 164 17.59 1.91 1.91
CA LEU A 164 16.66 2.83 1.27
C LEU A 164 15.28 2.18 1.18
N MET A 165 14.30 2.73 1.87
CA MET A 165 12.92 2.27 1.82
C MET A 165 12.14 3.03 0.74
N VAL A 166 11.57 2.29 -0.21
CA VAL A 166 10.66 2.83 -1.22
C VAL A 166 9.23 2.69 -0.73
N LEU A 167 8.55 3.82 -0.58
CA LEU A 167 7.15 3.85 -0.14
C LEU A 167 6.22 3.63 -1.35
N PRO A 168 5.22 2.73 -1.25
CA PRO A 168 4.33 2.36 -2.36
C PRO A 168 3.24 3.41 -2.61
N THR A 169 3.66 4.64 -2.90
CA THR A 169 2.78 5.82 -3.03
C THR A 169 1.84 5.73 -4.23
N GLY A 170 2.19 4.97 -5.27
CA GLY A 170 1.30 4.67 -6.39
C GLY A 170 0.08 3.87 -5.93
N THR A 171 0.32 2.85 -5.11
CA THR A 171 -0.76 2.08 -4.47
C THR A 171 -1.59 2.95 -3.55
N TRP A 172 -0.98 3.79 -2.72
CA TRP A 172 -1.74 4.69 -1.86
C TRP A 172 -2.66 5.61 -2.68
N THR A 173 -2.17 6.10 -3.83
CA THR A 173 -2.94 6.94 -4.75
C THR A 173 -4.14 6.18 -5.33
N SER A 174 -3.92 4.93 -5.75
CA SER A 174 -4.96 4.03 -6.29
C SER A 174 -6.10 3.74 -5.32
N TYR A 175 -5.82 3.78 -4.02
CA TYR A 175 -6.78 3.52 -2.94
C TYR A 175 -7.31 4.80 -2.28
N ASN A 176 -6.80 5.98 -2.63
CA ASN A 176 -7.27 7.26 -2.12
C ASN A 176 -8.62 7.64 -2.75
N ASP A 177 -9.70 7.45 -2.00
CA ASP A 177 -11.08 7.77 -2.40
C ASP A 177 -11.44 9.26 -2.26
N PHE A 178 -10.56 10.10 -1.72
CA PHE A 178 -10.87 11.51 -1.48
C PHE A 178 -11.38 12.22 -2.73
N GLY A 179 -12.50 12.91 -2.59
CA GLY A 179 -13.11 13.69 -3.66
C GLY A 179 -14.02 12.90 -4.61
N GLY A 180 -14.17 11.58 -4.44
CA GLY A 180 -15.25 10.83 -5.06
C GLY A 180 -14.87 9.55 -5.80
N ALA A 181 -13.60 9.35 -6.16
CA ALA A 181 -13.20 8.17 -6.91
C ALA A 181 -11.73 7.78 -6.66
N ASN A 182 -11.46 6.50 -6.91
CA ASN A 182 -10.14 5.89 -6.98
C ASN A 182 -10.13 4.85 -8.13
N HIS A 183 -9.12 3.96 -8.21
CA HIS A 183 -9.04 2.98 -9.29
C HIS A 183 -9.96 1.74 -9.12
N TYR A 184 -10.67 1.63 -7.99
CA TYR A 184 -11.55 0.49 -7.66
C TYR A 184 -13.02 0.85 -7.66
N PHE A 185 -13.35 2.04 -7.16
CA PHE A 185 -14.71 2.55 -7.10
C PHE A 185 -14.73 4.06 -7.29
N GLY A 186 -15.85 4.61 -7.75
CA GLY A 186 -16.00 6.05 -7.79
C GLY A 186 -17.35 6.53 -8.30
N VAL A 187 -17.42 7.84 -8.47
CA VAL A 187 -18.58 8.57 -8.99
C VAL A 187 -18.44 8.92 -10.48
N GLU A 188 -17.58 8.21 -11.21
CA GLU A 188 -17.47 8.34 -12.67
C GLU A 188 -18.63 7.64 -13.38
N GLY A 189 -18.79 7.93 -14.68
CA GLY A 189 -19.88 7.39 -15.49
C GLY A 189 -21.22 8.09 -15.26
N GLU A 190 -22.19 7.78 -16.12
CA GLU A 190 -23.53 8.41 -16.10
C GLU A 190 -24.28 8.09 -14.80
N GLN A 191 -24.10 6.87 -14.28
CA GLN A 191 -24.76 6.39 -13.05
C GLN A 191 -23.96 6.70 -11.78
N ARG A 192 -22.75 7.27 -11.90
CA ARG A 192 -21.85 7.61 -10.79
C ARG A 192 -21.45 6.40 -9.93
N ASP A 193 -21.11 5.31 -10.60
CA ASP A 193 -20.76 4.01 -10.02
C ASP A 193 -19.48 3.41 -10.63
N GLU A 194 -18.75 4.16 -11.46
CA GLU A 194 -17.51 3.71 -12.08
C GLU A 194 -16.26 4.23 -11.35
N PRO A 195 -15.16 3.45 -11.32
CA PRO A 195 -13.86 3.94 -10.90
C PRO A 195 -13.29 4.94 -11.91
N SER A 196 -12.29 5.72 -11.47
CA SER A 196 -11.55 6.59 -12.38
C SER A 196 -10.23 5.97 -12.81
N PRO A 197 -9.92 5.92 -14.12
CA PRO A 197 -8.61 5.50 -14.60
C PRO A 197 -7.53 6.58 -14.45
N VAL A 198 -7.90 7.80 -14.05
CA VAL A 198 -6.99 8.95 -13.92
C VAL A 198 -7.14 9.55 -12.53
N LEU A 199 -6.05 9.58 -11.77
CA LEU A 199 -6.04 10.11 -10.41
C LEU A 199 -5.01 11.23 -10.26
N SER A 200 -5.39 12.31 -9.57
CA SER A 200 -4.50 13.41 -9.23
C SER A 200 -3.86 13.20 -7.85
N LEU A 201 -2.61 13.63 -7.70
CA LEU A 201 -1.94 13.80 -6.41
C LEU A 201 -2.24 15.15 -5.74
N GLU A 202 -2.78 16.11 -6.46
CA GLU A 202 -3.09 17.46 -5.95
C GLU A 202 -4.42 17.49 -5.19
N ARG A 203 -4.57 16.55 -4.26
CA ARG A 203 -5.74 16.37 -3.40
C ARG A 203 -5.34 15.77 -2.04
N PRO A 204 -6.13 16.01 -0.98
CA PRO A 204 -5.94 15.36 0.32
C PRO A 204 -5.95 13.83 0.26
N TRP A 205 -5.34 13.22 1.28
CA TRP A 205 -5.44 11.78 1.54
C TRP A 205 -6.66 11.44 2.38
N THR A 206 -7.41 10.44 1.94
CA THR A 206 -8.54 9.90 2.70
C THR A 206 -8.07 9.37 4.07
N ARG A 207 -8.93 9.54 5.07
CA ARG A 207 -8.66 9.19 6.45
C ARG A 207 -8.38 7.70 6.59
N GLY A 208 -7.23 7.39 7.15
CA GLY A 208 -6.77 6.02 7.39
C GLY A 208 -5.51 5.63 6.61
N ILE A 209 -5.20 6.31 5.50
CA ILE A 209 -3.95 6.09 4.76
C ILE A 209 -2.73 6.51 5.60
N VAL A 210 -2.79 7.71 6.20
CA VAL A 210 -1.65 8.32 6.92
C VAL A 210 -1.64 8.00 8.42
N TRP A 211 -2.82 7.84 9.03
CA TRP A 211 -2.95 7.58 10.46
C TRP A 211 -4.15 6.69 10.78
N LEU A 212 -3.96 5.79 11.76
CA LEU A 212 -4.99 4.94 12.35
C LEU A 212 -4.86 4.92 13.88
N PRO A 213 -5.99 4.90 14.61
CA PRO A 213 -5.97 4.68 16.04
C PRO A 213 -5.55 3.24 16.35
N ALA A 214 -4.98 3.03 17.54
CA ALA A 214 -4.69 1.69 18.04
C ALA A 214 -5.97 0.84 18.07
N GLY A 215 -5.87 -0.41 17.59
CA GLY A 215 -6.99 -1.34 17.53
C GLY A 215 -7.87 -1.23 16.27
N ALA A 216 -7.56 -0.35 15.32
CA ALA A 216 -8.19 -0.39 14.00
C ALA A 216 -8.02 -1.80 13.37
N PRO A 217 -9.11 -2.44 12.89
CA PRO A 217 -9.03 -3.79 12.33
C PRO A 217 -8.14 -3.90 11.09
N ARG A 218 -7.66 -5.12 10.83
CA ARG A 218 -6.90 -5.46 9.62
C ARG A 218 -7.76 -6.28 8.66
N ILE A 219 -7.24 -6.51 7.46
CA ILE A 219 -7.97 -7.28 6.44
C ILE A 219 -8.04 -8.76 6.81
N CYS A 220 -6.98 -9.34 7.39
CA CYS A 220 -7.00 -10.73 7.84
C CYS A 220 -8.19 -11.00 8.78
N ALA A 221 -8.88 -12.12 8.57
CA ALA A 221 -9.91 -12.64 9.45
C ALA A 221 -9.35 -12.83 10.87
N ASP A 222 -9.81 -12.00 11.79
CA ASP A 222 -9.42 -11.98 13.20
C ASP A 222 -10.60 -11.46 14.06
N PRO A 223 -11.17 -12.28 14.97
CA PRO A 223 -10.79 -13.67 15.27
C PRO A 223 -11.04 -14.62 14.09
N ALA A 224 -10.47 -15.82 14.15
CA ALA A 224 -10.76 -16.87 13.18
C ALA A 224 -12.27 -17.21 13.20
N PRO A 225 -12.90 -17.46 12.03
CA PRO A 225 -14.30 -17.87 11.99
C PRO A 225 -14.52 -19.22 12.67
N GLU A 226 -15.69 -19.39 13.29
CA GLU A 226 -16.16 -20.70 13.75
C GLU A 226 -16.78 -21.51 12.60
N MET A 227 -17.05 -22.79 12.86
CA MET A 227 -17.67 -23.66 11.87
C MET A 227 -19.08 -23.15 11.51
N GLY A 228 -19.27 -22.79 10.25
CA GLY A 228 -20.55 -22.30 9.73
C GLY A 228 -20.77 -20.80 9.90
N ASP A 229 -19.80 -20.06 10.42
CA ASP A 229 -19.86 -18.60 10.46
C ASP A 229 -19.93 -18.02 9.05
N ALA A 230 -20.74 -16.97 8.91
CA ALA A 230 -20.71 -16.13 7.72
C ALA A 230 -19.37 -15.36 7.65
N PRO A 231 -18.75 -15.24 6.46
CA PRO A 231 -17.61 -14.36 6.28
C PRO A 231 -17.90 -12.92 6.72
N ARG A 232 -16.89 -12.25 7.28
CA ARG A 232 -16.98 -10.86 7.75
C ARG A 232 -15.86 -9.99 7.20
N TYR A 233 -16.10 -8.69 7.20
CA TYR A 233 -15.17 -7.67 6.73
C TYR A 233 -15.00 -6.59 7.80
N ALA A 234 -14.44 -7.00 8.95
CA ALA A 234 -14.34 -6.17 10.14
C ALA A 234 -13.72 -4.79 9.83
N MET A 235 -12.75 -4.72 8.91
CA MET A 235 -12.15 -3.46 8.50
C MET A 235 -13.17 -2.51 7.85
N LYS A 236 -13.98 -2.96 6.88
CA LYS A 236 -14.97 -2.09 6.22
C LYS A 236 -16.12 -1.71 7.15
N GLU A 237 -16.61 -2.67 7.93
CA GLU A 237 -17.62 -2.45 8.95
C GLU A 237 -17.17 -1.37 9.95
N TRP A 238 -15.93 -1.47 10.41
CA TRP A 238 -15.33 -0.50 11.32
C TRP A 238 -15.11 0.87 10.65
N ALA A 239 -14.60 0.91 9.41
CA ALA A 239 -14.41 2.18 8.69
C ALA A 239 -15.72 2.93 8.49
N TYR A 240 -16.77 2.23 8.05
CA TYR A 240 -18.10 2.80 7.86
C TYR A 240 -18.63 3.37 9.18
N ALA A 241 -18.51 2.62 10.29
CA ALA A 241 -18.98 3.06 11.60
C ALA A 241 -18.19 4.23 12.20
N ASN A 242 -16.91 4.40 11.84
CA ASN A 242 -15.99 5.38 12.44
C ASN A 242 -15.59 6.54 11.52
N GLY A 243 -16.13 6.57 10.29
CA GLY A 243 -15.86 7.61 9.29
C GLY A 243 -14.42 7.60 8.79
N PHE A 244 -13.92 6.44 8.38
CA PHE A 244 -12.64 6.26 7.69
C PHE A 244 -12.88 5.89 6.22
N GLY A 245 -11.87 6.12 5.37
CA GLY A 245 -11.91 5.71 3.97
C GLY A 245 -12.15 4.21 3.84
N GLN A 246 -12.87 3.79 2.81
CA GLN A 246 -13.31 2.40 2.63
C GLN A 246 -12.12 1.44 2.52
N TYR A 247 -10.99 1.95 2.02
CA TYR A 247 -9.79 1.19 1.69
C TYR A 247 -8.62 1.42 2.64
N TYR A 248 -8.85 2.01 3.83
CA TYR A 248 -7.74 2.29 4.76
C TYR A 248 -6.91 1.06 5.12
N ALA A 249 -7.53 -0.12 5.12
CA ALA A 249 -6.87 -1.36 5.52
C ALA A 249 -6.13 -2.03 4.36
N ALA A 250 -6.31 -1.54 3.12
CA ALA A 250 -5.69 -2.07 1.91
C ALA A 250 -4.40 -1.33 1.55
N ALA A 251 -4.21 -0.08 1.98
CA ALA A 251 -3.03 0.69 1.63
C ALA A 251 -2.68 1.75 2.69
N GLY A 252 -1.45 2.25 2.64
CA GLY A 252 -1.03 3.43 3.39
C GLY A 252 -0.01 3.18 4.48
N TRP A 253 0.70 4.26 4.81
CA TRP A 253 1.70 4.32 5.86
C TRP A 253 1.21 3.72 7.19
N ALA A 254 0.01 4.10 7.63
CA ALA A 254 -0.52 3.67 8.92
C ALA A 254 -0.76 2.16 9.00
N GLN A 255 -1.10 1.55 7.86
CA GLN A 255 -1.46 0.15 7.78
C GLN A 255 -0.24 -0.74 7.67
N TYR A 256 0.77 -0.38 6.85
CA TYR A 256 1.89 -1.28 6.56
C TYR A 256 3.24 -0.71 6.99
N ASP A 257 3.72 0.28 6.26
CA ASP A 257 5.09 0.80 6.29
C ASP A 257 5.53 1.22 7.69
N ARG A 258 4.66 1.92 8.42
CA ARG A 258 4.94 2.40 9.77
C ARG A 258 5.33 1.25 10.70
N HIS A 259 4.70 0.08 10.57
CA HIS A 259 4.99 -1.07 11.43
C HIS A 259 6.39 -1.63 11.21
N PHE A 260 6.85 -1.66 9.96
CA PHE A 260 8.22 -2.01 9.64
C PHE A 260 9.20 -0.98 10.18
N VAL A 261 8.94 0.31 9.99
CA VAL A 261 9.83 1.40 10.46
C VAL A 261 10.00 1.37 11.98
N LEU A 262 8.90 1.22 12.73
CA LEU A 262 8.96 1.11 14.19
C LEU A 262 9.77 -0.09 14.66
N TRP A 263 9.65 -1.23 13.96
CA TRP A 263 10.44 -2.42 14.26
C TRP A 263 11.92 -2.20 13.90
N ALA A 264 12.20 -1.69 12.70
CA ALA A 264 13.55 -1.49 12.19
C ALA A 264 14.35 -0.55 13.10
N GLU A 265 13.79 0.62 13.43
CA GLU A 265 14.44 1.58 14.34
C GLU A 265 14.64 0.99 15.75
N LYS A 266 13.69 0.20 16.25
CA LYS A 266 13.81 -0.49 17.56
C LYS A 266 14.97 -1.49 17.58
N GLU A 267 15.25 -2.09 16.43
CA GLU A 267 16.28 -3.12 16.26
C GLU A 267 17.62 -2.53 15.83
N GLY A 268 17.71 -1.20 15.73
CA GLY A 268 18.93 -0.46 15.43
C GLY A 268 19.22 -0.29 13.94
N PHE A 269 18.27 -0.61 13.06
CA PHE A 269 18.38 -0.29 11.64
C PHE A 269 18.00 1.18 11.39
N GLU A 270 18.87 1.91 10.70
CA GLU A 270 18.55 3.24 10.17
C GLU A 270 17.98 3.11 8.76
N LEU A 271 16.97 3.92 8.45
CA LEU A 271 16.27 3.93 7.16
C LEU A 271 16.27 5.35 6.59
N ASP A 272 16.67 5.47 5.32
CA ASP A 272 16.30 6.61 4.50
C ASP A 272 15.07 6.23 3.64
N MET A 273 14.28 7.22 3.22
CA MET A 273 13.00 6.97 2.55
C MET A 273 12.87 7.79 1.27
N ILE A 274 12.29 7.16 0.24
CA ILE A 274 11.86 7.80 -1.00
C ILE A 274 10.47 7.33 -1.39
N THR A 275 9.78 8.09 -2.24
CA THR A 275 8.50 7.70 -2.84
C THR A 275 8.73 6.93 -4.15
N GLN A 276 7.69 6.26 -4.66
CA GLN A 276 7.75 5.68 -6.01
C GLN A 276 7.94 6.75 -7.09
N THR A 277 7.40 7.96 -6.92
CA THR A 277 7.66 9.08 -7.84
C THR A 277 9.14 9.42 -7.91
N ASP A 278 9.85 9.41 -6.78
CA ASP A 278 11.30 9.56 -6.78
C ASP A 278 11.99 8.40 -7.49
N LEU A 279 11.55 7.15 -7.26
CA LEU A 279 12.09 5.98 -7.96
C LEU A 279 11.97 6.10 -9.49
N HIS A 280 10.87 6.68 -9.98
CA HIS A 280 10.63 6.93 -11.40
C HIS A 280 11.56 8.02 -11.97
N TYR A 281 11.66 9.18 -11.31
CA TYR A 281 12.35 10.36 -11.86
C TYR A 281 13.81 10.55 -11.39
N ARG A 282 14.23 9.81 -10.35
CA ARG A 282 15.55 9.89 -9.71
C ARG A 282 16.15 8.49 -9.48
N PRO A 283 16.32 7.69 -10.55
CA PRO A 283 16.86 6.34 -10.45
C PRO A 283 18.22 6.23 -9.75
N GLU A 284 19.04 7.28 -9.84
CA GLU A 284 20.39 7.37 -9.26
C GLU A 284 20.39 7.32 -7.74
N LEU A 285 19.24 7.55 -7.08
CA LEU A 285 19.14 7.49 -5.62
C LEU A 285 19.46 6.09 -5.08
N LEU A 286 19.24 5.04 -5.87
CA LEU A 286 19.50 3.65 -5.44
C LEU A 286 20.99 3.31 -5.42
N ASP A 287 21.80 3.95 -6.26
CA ASP A 287 23.25 3.68 -6.38
C ASP A 287 24.01 3.93 -5.08
N ALA A 288 23.43 4.75 -4.21
CA ALA A 288 23.93 5.14 -2.92
C ALA A 288 23.74 4.07 -1.82
N TYR A 289 23.00 2.98 -2.08
CA TYR A 289 22.55 2.05 -1.05
C TYR A 289 22.86 0.59 -1.42
N PRO A 290 23.35 -0.22 -0.46
CA PRO A 290 23.52 -1.66 -0.67
C PRO A 290 22.19 -2.44 -0.61
N CYS A 291 21.18 -1.90 0.09
CA CYS A 291 19.89 -2.55 0.31
C CYS A 291 18.73 -1.59 0.04
N VAL A 292 17.78 -2.05 -0.77
CA VAL A 292 16.49 -1.38 -1.00
C VAL A 292 15.39 -2.25 -0.38
N THR A 293 14.45 -1.63 0.32
CA THR A 293 13.29 -2.33 0.91
C THR A 293 11.96 -1.78 0.40
N ILE A 294 11.00 -2.68 0.18
CA ILE A 294 9.61 -2.36 -0.14
C ILE A 294 8.71 -3.16 0.81
N ILE A 295 7.70 -2.51 1.40
CA ILE A 295 6.96 -3.05 2.55
C ILE A 295 5.45 -3.07 2.27
N GLY A 296 4.80 -4.16 2.65
CA GLY A 296 3.34 -4.25 2.69
C GLY A 296 2.72 -4.41 1.31
N HIS A 297 1.98 -3.40 0.87
CA HIS A 297 1.21 -3.48 -0.35
C HIS A 297 1.74 -2.53 -1.42
N ASP A 298 2.44 -3.08 -2.41
CA ASP A 298 3.11 -2.36 -3.51
C ASP A 298 2.59 -2.82 -4.88
N GLU A 299 1.30 -2.64 -5.10
CA GLU A 299 0.63 -3.12 -6.31
C GLU A 299 0.80 -2.29 -7.60
N TYR A 300 1.02 -0.98 -7.50
CA TYR A 300 1.00 -0.10 -8.67
C TYR A 300 2.41 0.43 -9.00
N TRP A 301 2.89 0.13 -10.21
CA TRP A 301 4.26 0.42 -10.65
C TRP A 301 4.30 0.96 -12.08
N THR A 302 5.19 1.90 -12.38
CA THR A 302 5.47 2.24 -13.79
C THR A 302 6.52 1.31 -14.38
N TRP A 303 6.62 1.33 -15.71
CA TRP A 303 7.68 0.63 -16.44
C TRP A 303 9.07 1.06 -15.96
N GLU A 304 9.30 2.36 -15.85
CA GLU A 304 10.57 3.00 -15.47
C GLU A 304 10.99 2.65 -14.03
N MET A 305 10.03 2.52 -13.12
CA MET A 305 10.30 2.07 -11.75
C MET A 305 10.83 0.63 -11.74
N ARG A 306 10.26 -0.26 -12.57
CA ARG A 306 10.72 -1.65 -12.70
C ARG A 306 12.10 -1.74 -13.34
N GLU A 307 12.34 -1.01 -14.44
CA GLU A 307 13.68 -0.94 -15.05
C GLU A 307 14.73 -0.47 -14.05
N THR A 308 14.35 0.47 -13.17
CA THR A 308 15.25 0.99 -12.14
C THR A 308 15.61 -0.07 -11.10
N ILE A 309 14.64 -0.83 -10.61
CA ILE A 309 14.90 -1.95 -9.69
C ILE A 309 15.76 -3.03 -10.36
N GLU A 310 15.43 -3.42 -11.59
CA GLU A 310 16.17 -4.46 -12.30
C GLU A 310 17.62 -4.04 -12.56
N ARG A 311 17.86 -2.82 -13.03
CA ARG A 311 19.21 -2.27 -13.22
C ARG A 311 19.99 -2.22 -11.91
N TYR A 312 19.36 -1.77 -10.83
CA TYR A 312 19.98 -1.70 -9.51
C TYR A 312 20.44 -3.09 -9.03
N VAL A 313 19.57 -4.10 -9.13
CA VAL A 313 19.91 -5.47 -8.74
C VAL A 313 20.98 -6.05 -9.67
N GLU A 314 20.84 -5.90 -10.98
CA GLU A 314 21.86 -6.36 -11.95
C GLU A 314 23.24 -5.75 -11.69
N GLY A 315 23.28 -4.47 -11.29
CA GLY A 315 24.48 -3.73 -10.90
C GLY A 315 25.15 -4.23 -9.62
N GLY A 316 24.44 -5.01 -8.79
CA GLY A 316 24.95 -5.56 -7.54
C GLY A 316 24.15 -5.16 -6.30
N GLY A 317 23.10 -4.36 -6.46
CA GLY A 317 22.19 -4.00 -5.39
C GLY A 317 21.40 -5.19 -4.84
N HIS A 318 20.93 -5.06 -3.60
CA HIS A 318 20.07 -6.05 -2.98
C HIS A 318 18.66 -5.49 -2.76
N LEU A 319 17.64 -6.28 -3.11
CA LEU A 319 16.24 -5.95 -2.89
C LEU A 319 15.63 -6.90 -1.83
N ALA A 320 15.20 -6.35 -0.71
CA ALA A 320 14.40 -7.06 0.29
C ALA A 320 12.95 -6.58 0.24
N ARG A 321 12.06 -7.38 -0.37
CA ARG A 321 10.64 -7.06 -0.50
C ARG A 321 9.83 -7.82 0.54
N PHE A 322 9.30 -7.09 1.52
CA PHE A 322 8.39 -7.60 2.54
C PHE A 322 6.96 -7.17 2.23
N GLY A 323 6.52 -7.44 1.00
CA GLY A 323 5.21 -7.08 0.49
C GLY A 323 4.67 -8.04 -0.56
N ALA A 324 3.47 -7.75 -1.08
CA ALA A 324 2.78 -8.53 -2.11
C ALA A 324 1.88 -7.68 -3.03
N ASN A 325 1.20 -8.38 -3.93
CA ASN A 325 0.32 -7.91 -5.00
C ASN A 325 1.03 -7.16 -6.12
N PHE A 326 2.22 -7.61 -6.54
CA PHE A 326 2.99 -6.94 -7.60
C PHE A 326 2.32 -7.10 -8.97
N LEU A 327 1.31 -6.27 -9.28
CA LEU A 327 0.33 -6.58 -10.33
C LEU A 327 0.16 -5.47 -11.39
N TRP A 328 -0.17 -4.24 -11.01
CA TRP A 328 -0.62 -3.23 -11.98
C TRP A 328 0.52 -2.39 -12.54
N GLN A 329 0.57 -2.34 -13.87
CA GLN A 329 1.29 -1.31 -14.59
C GLN A 329 0.50 0.00 -14.60
N ILE A 330 1.18 1.09 -14.22
CA ILE A 330 0.68 2.46 -14.29
C ILE A 330 1.56 3.32 -15.19
N ARG A 331 1.03 4.48 -15.56
CA ARG A 331 1.82 5.59 -16.11
C ARG A 331 1.68 6.81 -15.21
N LEU A 332 2.77 7.55 -15.10
CA LEU A 332 2.80 8.85 -14.47
C LEU A 332 2.84 9.93 -15.56
N GLU A 333 1.97 10.92 -15.45
CA GLU A 333 1.86 12.08 -16.34
C GLU A 333 1.99 13.38 -15.54
N GLU A 334 2.26 14.48 -16.25
CA GLU A 334 2.39 15.83 -15.65
C GLU A 334 3.40 15.85 -14.48
N ASP A 335 4.61 15.33 -14.71
CA ASP A 335 5.69 15.22 -13.71
C ASP A 335 5.27 14.48 -12.42
N GLY A 336 4.45 13.43 -12.58
CA GLY A 336 3.98 12.59 -11.49
C GLY A 336 2.70 13.08 -10.83
N LYS A 337 2.16 14.23 -11.23
CA LYS A 337 0.90 14.77 -10.65
C LYS A 337 -0.33 13.96 -11.02
N ARG A 338 -0.27 13.19 -12.12
CA ARG A 338 -1.35 12.30 -12.54
C ARG A 338 -0.89 10.86 -12.66
N GLN A 339 -1.70 9.95 -12.12
CA GLN A 339 -1.53 8.51 -12.25
C GLN A 339 -2.62 7.93 -13.15
N ILE A 340 -2.21 7.13 -14.14
CA ILE A 340 -3.09 6.49 -15.12
C ILE A 340 -3.07 4.98 -14.93
N CYS A 341 -4.26 4.39 -14.77
CA CYS A 341 -4.45 2.95 -14.76
C CYS A 341 -5.84 2.54 -15.28
N HIS A 342 -5.88 1.85 -16.41
CA HIS A 342 -7.14 1.35 -16.99
C HIS A 342 -7.52 -0.06 -16.50
N LYS A 343 -6.62 -0.75 -15.79
CA LYS A 343 -6.81 -2.10 -15.21
C LYS A 343 -7.37 -3.08 -16.24
N PHE A 344 -8.38 -3.87 -15.87
CA PHE A 344 -9.06 -4.83 -16.75
C PHE A 344 -9.68 -4.21 -18.02
N LYS A 345 -9.91 -2.89 -18.04
CA LYS A 345 -10.43 -2.18 -19.23
C LYS A 345 -9.32 -1.68 -20.17
N ALA A 346 -8.05 -1.98 -19.90
CA ALA A 346 -6.92 -1.37 -20.61
C ALA A 346 -6.91 -1.71 -22.10
N SER A 347 -7.12 -2.98 -22.48
CA SER A 347 -7.11 -3.40 -23.88
C SER A 347 -8.16 -2.69 -24.74
N GLN A 348 -9.27 -2.24 -24.13
CA GLN A 348 -10.36 -1.56 -24.84
C GLN A 348 -10.35 -0.03 -24.68
N LYS A 349 -9.75 0.51 -23.60
CA LYS A 349 -9.89 1.93 -23.22
C LYS A 349 -8.57 2.69 -23.14
N ASP A 350 -7.45 2.00 -22.99
CA ASP A 350 -6.15 2.67 -22.86
C ASP A 350 -5.69 3.19 -24.23
N PRO A 351 -5.34 4.50 -24.38
CA PRO A 351 -4.90 5.06 -25.64
C PRO A 351 -3.67 4.40 -26.28
N VAL A 352 -2.86 3.65 -25.51
CA VAL A 352 -1.70 2.92 -26.06
C VAL A 352 -2.04 1.53 -26.58
N ALA A 353 -3.26 1.03 -26.34
CA ALA A 353 -3.70 -0.27 -26.82
C ALA A 353 -3.64 -0.36 -28.36
N GLY A 354 -3.07 -1.46 -28.87
CA GLY A 354 -2.92 -1.68 -30.32
C GLY A 354 -1.91 -0.76 -31.03
N THR A 355 -1.15 0.05 -30.29
CA THR A 355 -0.07 0.89 -30.84
C THR A 355 1.30 0.23 -30.67
N ASP A 356 2.36 0.87 -31.19
CA ASP A 356 3.75 0.50 -30.93
C ASP A 356 4.17 0.65 -29.45
N LYS A 357 3.36 1.35 -28.66
CA LYS A 357 3.52 1.52 -27.21
C LYS A 357 2.69 0.54 -26.38
N ALA A 358 2.24 -0.57 -26.95
CA ALA A 358 1.42 -1.55 -26.24
C ALA A 358 2.13 -2.17 -25.00
N HIS A 359 3.46 -2.15 -24.91
CA HIS A 359 4.21 -2.53 -23.71
C HIS A 359 4.02 -1.54 -22.53
N LEU A 360 3.48 -0.35 -22.79
CA LEU A 360 3.10 0.65 -21.77
C LEU A 360 1.63 0.56 -21.36
N LEU A 361 0.92 -0.49 -21.78
CA LEU A 361 -0.48 -0.70 -21.44
C LEU A 361 -0.65 -0.74 -19.92
N THR A 362 -1.62 0.00 -19.39
CA THR A 362 -1.86 0.08 -17.94
C THR A 362 -2.73 -1.07 -17.44
N SER A 363 -2.28 -2.29 -17.72
CA SER A 363 -2.88 -3.57 -17.35
C SER A 363 -2.02 -4.30 -16.32
N ALA A 364 -2.33 -5.56 -16.04
CA ALA A 364 -1.48 -6.42 -15.22
C ALA A 364 -0.13 -6.67 -15.90
N TRP A 365 0.93 -6.87 -15.13
CA TRP A 365 2.27 -7.17 -15.66
C TRP A 365 2.33 -8.48 -16.44
N GLU A 366 1.52 -9.45 -16.03
CA GLU A 366 1.32 -10.75 -16.68
C GLU A 366 0.30 -10.71 -17.83
N ASP A 367 -0.22 -9.53 -18.20
CA ASP A 367 -1.12 -9.37 -19.33
C ASP A 367 -0.46 -9.89 -20.62
N HIS A 368 -1.25 -10.58 -21.45
CA HIS A 368 -0.79 -11.21 -22.68
C HIS A 368 -0.25 -10.21 -23.72
N THR A 369 -0.45 -8.91 -23.51
CA THR A 369 0.07 -7.79 -24.31
C THR A 369 1.33 -7.17 -23.68
N VAL A 370 1.34 -6.98 -22.35
CA VAL A 370 2.49 -6.40 -21.62
C VAL A 370 3.68 -7.37 -21.59
N LYS A 371 3.41 -8.65 -21.28
CA LYS A 371 4.39 -9.75 -21.28
C LYS A 371 5.67 -9.48 -20.48
N TRP A 372 5.55 -8.84 -19.32
CA TRP A 372 6.69 -8.59 -18.44
C TRP A 372 6.37 -9.09 -17.04
N PRO A 373 6.38 -10.41 -16.78
CA PRO A 373 5.90 -10.98 -15.52
C PRO A 373 6.65 -10.40 -14.31
N GLY A 374 5.95 -10.20 -13.19
CA GLY A 374 6.54 -9.69 -11.95
C GLY A 374 7.74 -10.53 -11.48
N ALA A 375 7.73 -11.83 -11.78
CA ALA A 375 8.79 -12.76 -11.41
C ALA A 375 10.17 -12.39 -11.97
N SER A 376 10.22 -11.65 -13.07
CA SER A 376 11.48 -11.10 -13.59
C SER A 376 12.12 -10.10 -12.63
N THR A 377 11.31 -9.26 -11.97
CA THR A 377 11.77 -8.18 -11.11
C THR A 377 11.85 -8.60 -9.64
N VAL A 378 10.80 -9.25 -9.13
CA VAL A 378 10.64 -9.57 -7.69
C VAL A 378 10.58 -11.06 -7.38
N GLY A 379 10.78 -11.93 -8.38
CA GLY A 379 10.83 -13.40 -8.20
C GLY A 379 9.47 -14.09 -8.06
N VAL A 380 8.37 -13.35 -8.02
CA VAL A 380 6.98 -13.84 -7.95
C VAL A 380 6.05 -12.96 -8.78
N ASN A 381 4.87 -13.48 -9.11
CA ASN A 381 3.82 -12.90 -9.94
C ASN A 381 2.56 -12.61 -9.10
N GLY A 382 1.99 -11.42 -9.28
CA GLY A 382 0.71 -11.05 -8.65
C GLY A 382 -0.48 -11.82 -9.23
N ALA A 383 -0.39 -12.33 -10.47
CA ALA A 383 -1.46 -13.15 -11.05
C ALA A 383 -1.47 -14.61 -10.56
N HIS A 384 -0.43 -15.08 -9.84
CA HIS A 384 -0.26 -16.49 -9.42
C HIS A 384 -0.39 -16.72 -7.90
N GLY A 385 -0.61 -15.66 -7.15
CA GLY A 385 -1.14 -15.66 -5.80
C GLY A 385 -1.95 -14.38 -5.68
N MET A 386 -3.15 -14.42 -5.11
CA MET A 386 -3.89 -13.19 -4.88
C MET A 386 -4.41 -13.19 -3.47
N TYR A 387 -5.54 -13.82 -3.15
CA TYR A 387 -6.14 -13.62 -1.83
C TYR A 387 -5.95 -14.77 -0.84
N ALA A 388 -5.74 -14.42 0.43
CA ALA A 388 -5.68 -15.38 1.54
C ALA A 388 -6.25 -14.82 2.86
N SER A 389 -6.86 -15.69 3.66
CA SER A 389 -7.24 -15.44 5.05
C SER A 389 -8.16 -14.23 5.29
N TRP A 390 -9.03 -13.85 4.34
CA TRP A 390 -10.01 -12.76 4.54
C TRP A 390 -11.29 -12.99 3.73
N GLY A 391 -12.43 -12.46 4.17
CA GLY A 391 -13.71 -12.67 3.49
C GLY A 391 -13.97 -14.16 3.21
N GLY A 392 -14.45 -14.47 2.01
CA GLY A 392 -14.57 -15.82 1.46
C GLY A 392 -13.27 -16.38 0.86
N PHE A 393 -12.16 -15.65 0.93
CA PHE A 393 -10.86 -16.08 0.43
C PHE A 393 -10.07 -16.87 1.48
N ALA A 394 -10.32 -18.18 1.51
CA ALA A 394 -9.67 -19.11 2.44
C ALA A 394 -9.62 -18.58 3.90
N PRO A 395 -10.75 -18.22 4.52
CA PRO A 395 -10.76 -17.58 5.84
C PRO A 395 -10.21 -18.47 6.97
N ASN A 396 -10.27 -19.79 6.77
CA ASN A 396 -9.66 -20.81 7.65
C ASN A 396 -8.28 -21.29 7.14
N GLY A 397 -7.65 -20.55 6.22
CA GLY A 397 -6.33 -20.86 5.66
C GLY A 397 -5.20 -20.82 6.68
N GLN A 398 -3.98 -21.12 6.21
CA GLN A 398 -2.80 -21.37 7.04
C GLN A 398 -2.35 -20.15 7.87
N LYS A 399 -2.59 -18.92 7.41
CA LYS A 399 -2.22 -17.64 8.07
C LYS A 399 -0.71 -17.45 8.35
N GLY A 400 0.12 -18.45 8.09
CA GLY A 400 1.58 -18.44 8.10
C GLY A 400 2.10 -19.18 6.87
N MET A 401 3.41 -19.43 6.81
CA MET A 401 4.06 -20.08 5.66
C MET A 401 4.70 -21.42 6.02
N THR A 402 4.55 -22.42 5.15
CA THR A 402 5.19 -23.74 5.31
C THR A 402 6.61 -23.71 4.75
N VAL A 403 7.61 -24.12 5.54
CA VAL A 403 9.03 -24.09 5.16
C VAL A 403 9.42 -25.31 4.32
N TYR A 404 10.08 -25.09 3.19
CA TYR A 404 10.59 -26.16 2.32
C TYR A 404 12.11 -26.21 2.23
N ARG A 405 12.82 -25.08 2.43
CA ARG A 405 14.29 -25.01 2.35
C ARG A 405 14.91 -24.47 3.64
N PRO A 406 14.80 -25.19 4.78
CA PRO A 406 15.22 -24.68 6.09
C PRO A 406 16.74 -24.43 6.22
N THR A 407 17.56 -25.00 5.33
CA THR A 407 19.02 -24.78 5.31
C THR A 407 19.42 -23.48 4.61
N HIS A 408 18.49 -22.78 3.96
CA HIS A 408 18.76 -21.49 3.34
C HIS A 408 19.15 -20.46 4.41
N TRP A 409 20.10 -19.57 4.07
CA TRP A 409 20.69 -18.61 5.03
C TRP A 409 19.65 -17.68 5.67
N ALA A 410 18.55 -17.39 4.99
CA ALA A 410 17.46 -16.57 5.53
C ALA A 410 16.86 -17.17 6.82
N PHE A 411 16.88 -18.50 6.96
CA PHE A 411 16.37 -19.20 8.15
C PHE A 411 17.44 -19.47 9.22
N ALA A 412 18.67 -18.95 9.05
CA ALA A 412 19.76 -19.20 9.99
C ALA A 412 19.39 -18.82 11.43
N GLY A 413 19.58 -19.77 12.36
CA GLY A 413 19.31 -19.56 13.78
C GLY A 413 17.83 -19.40 14.15
N THR A 414 16.90 -19.74 13.25
CA THR A 414 15.46 -19.81 13.57
C THR A 414 15.11 -21.13 14.26
N GLY A 415 15.83 -22.21 13.94
CA GLY A 415 15.47 -23.57 14.35
C GLY A 415 14.30 -24.16 13.56
N LEU A 416 13.85 -23.51 12.48
CA LEU A 416 12.81 -24.05 11.60
C LEU A 416 13.33 -25.25 10.82
N HIS A 417 12.47 -26.26 10.68
CA HIS A 417 12.71 -27.48 9.92
C HIS A 417 11.79 -27.57 8.70
N TYR A 418 12.03 -28.56 7.84
CA TYR A 418 11.17 -28.83 6.71
C TYR A 418 9.74 -29.14 7.19
N ALA A 419 8.75 -28.55 6.53
CA ALA A 419 7.33 -28.61 6.85
C ALA A 419 6.87 -27.87 8.12
N ASP A 420 7.76 -27.18 8.84
CA ASP A 420 7.32 -26.28 9.92
C ASP A 420 6.54 -25.10 9.33
N ILE A 421 5.59 -24.58 10.11
CA ILE A 421 4.82 -23.38 9.79
C ILE A 421 5.26 -22.26 10.71
N PHE A 422 5.52 -21.07 10.17
CA PHE A 422 5.86 -19.88 10.96
C PHE A 422 4.92 -18.70 10.65
N GLY A 423 4.75 -17.82 11.64
CA GLY A 423 3.94 -16.60 11.55
C GLY A 423 2.42 -16.82 11.50
N ASP A 424 1.95 -18.06 11.56
CA ASP A 424 0.53 -18.43 11.60
C ASP A 424 -0.20 -17.76 12.76
N LYS A 425 0.41 -17.72 13.94
CA LYS A 425 -0.17 -17.09 15.13
C LYS A 425 -0.27 -15.56 15.03
N GLN A 426 0.52 -14.95 14.15
CA GLN A 426 0.52 -13.50 13.93
C GLN A 426 -0.12 -13.11 12.60
N HIS A 427 -0.68 -14.08 11.88
CA HIS A 427 -1.41 -13.89 10.63
C HIS A 427 -0.57 -13.21 9.55
N ILE A 428 0.68 -13.64 9.37
CA ILE A 428 1.58 -13.03 8.38
C ILE A 428 1.18 -13.32 6.93
N PHE A 429 0.36 -14.35 6.69
CA PHE A 429 -0.10 -14.76 5.36
C PHE A 429 -1.59 -14.44 5.18
N ALA A 430 -1.88 -13.23 4.73
CA ALA A 430 -3.25 -12.75 4.60
C ALA A 430 -3.36 -11.54 3.65
N TYR A 431 -4.62 -11.20 3.33
CA TYR A 431 -5.03 -10.23 2.33
C TYR A 431 -4.51 -10.62 0.95
N GLU A 432 -3.36 -10.10 0.53
CA GLU A 432 -2.76 -10.39 -0.76
C GLU A 432 -1.36 -11.02 -0.63
N VAL A 433 -1.07 -11.95 -1.53
CA VAL A 433 0.16 -12.76 -1.55
C VAL A 433 0.60 -12.99 -2.99
N ASP A 434 1.90 -13.03 -3.30
CA ASP A 434 2.37 -13.26 -4.69
C ASP A 434 2.93 -14.67 -4.89
N GLY A 435 2.75 -15.23 -6.08
CA GLY A 435 3.03 -16.64 -6.36
C GLY A 435 3.77 -16.92 -7.65
N LEU A 436 3.94 -18.20 -7.95
CA LEU A 436 4.39 -18.72 -9.23
C LEU A 436 3.56 -19.95 -9.57
N ASP A 437 3.52 -20.32 -10.84
CA ASP A 437 3.20 -21.71 -11.17
C ASP A 437 4.38 -22.61 -10.73
N TYR A 438 4.09 -23.80 -10.21
CA TYR A 438 5.10 -24.63 -9.55
C TYR A 438 4.78 -26.13 -9.60
N THR A 439 5.83 -26.93 -9.46
CA THR A 439 5.78 -28.39 -9.41
C THR A 439 6.60 -28.91 -8.25
N PHE A 440 6.17 -30.04 -7.67
CA PHE A 440 6.94 -30.75 -6.66
C PHE A 440 7.88 -31.78 -7.30
N ARG A 441 9.16 -31.71 -6.94
CA ARG A 441 10.15 -32.74 -7.26
C ARG A 441 10.76 -33.24 -5.96
N HIS A 442 10.55 -34.52 -5.65
CA HIS A 442 11.06 -35.16 -4.42
C HIS A 442 10.70 -34.42 -3.12
N GLY A 443 9.50 -33.84 -3.04
CA GLY A 443 9.03 -33.12 -1.86
C GLY A 443 9.43 -31.64 -1.78
N LEU A 444 10.17 -31.11 -2.75
CA LEU A 444 10.49 -29.68 -2.80
C LEU A 444 9.73 -28.97 -3.94
N PRO A 445 9.25 -27.73 -3.73
CA PRO A 445 8.65 -26.92 -4.77
C PRO A 445 9.73 -26.32 -5.68
N TYR A 446 9.42 -26.29 -6.97
CA TYR A 446 10.21 -25.67 -8.03
C TYR A 446 9.30 -24.85 -8.93
N PRO A 447 9.70 -23.65 -9.34
CA PRO A 447 8.97 -22.89 -10.34
C PRO A 447 8.80 -23.68 -11.64
N VAL A 448 7.65 -23.53 -12.28
CA VAL A 448 7.50 -23.88 -13.69
C VAL A 448 8.25 -22.83 -14.52
N GLU A 449 8.97 -23.26 -15.54
CA GLU A 449 9.73 -22.36 -16.41
C GLU A 449 8.77 -21.51 -17.27
N VAL A 450 8.98 -20.19 -17.24
CA VAL A 450 8.23 -19.20 -18.01
C VAL A 450 9.24 -18.24 -18.65
N GLU A 451 8.95 -17.77 -19.86
CA GLU A 451 9.80 -16.79 -20.55
C GLU A 451 9.97 -15.51 -19.71
N GLY A 452 11.20 -15.01 -19.62
CA GLY A 452 11.55 -13.82 -18.82
C GLY A 452 11.71 -14.06 -17.32
N GLN A 453 11.35 -15.23 -16.81
CA GLN A 453 11.57 -15.60 -15.42
C GLN A 453 13.02 -16.10 -15.19
N PRO A 454 13.75 -15.57 -14.19
CA PRO A 454 15.06 -16.08 -13.81
C PRO A 454 15.03 -17.56 -13.40
N ASP A 455 15.98 -18.35 -13.87
CA ASP A 455 16.16 -19.77 -13.52
C ASP A 455 16.75 -19.98 -12.13
N THR A 456 17.18 -18.90 -11.47
CA THR A 456 17.79 -18.91 -10.13
C THR A 456 16.79 -18.79 -8.99
N ILE A 457 15.49 -18.72 -9.28
CA ILE A 457 14.45 -18.59 -8.24
C ILE A 457 14.36 -19.88 -7.41
N GLU A 458 14.58 -19.73 -6.10
CA GLU A 458 14.33 -20.77 -5.11
C GLU A 458 13.08 -20.44 -4.28
N ILE A 459 12.10 -21.36 -4.28
CA ILE A 459 10.94 -21.29 -3.38
C ILE A 459 11.37 -21.80 -2.00
N LEU A 460 11.35 -20.91 -1.00
CA LEU A 460 11.85 -21.14 0.35
C LEU A 460 10.74 -21.62 1.31
N ALA A 461 9.60 -20.95 1.26
CA ALA A 461 8.39 -21.24 2.03
C ALA A 461 7.16 -20.81 1.24
N MET A 462 6.01 -21.46 1.45
CA MET A 462 4.79 -21.11 0.72
C MET A 462 3.51 -21.59 1.39
N SER A 463 2.38 -21.02 0.98
CA SER A 463 1.04 -21.41 1.40
C SER A 463 0.01 -21.24 0.27
N PRO A 464 -1.06 -22.07 0.22
CA PRO A 464 -2.11 -21.93 -0.78
C PRO A 464 -2.89 -20.62 -0.66
N ALA A 465 -3.35 -20.11 -1.80
CA ALA A 465 -4.16 -18.91 -1.94
C ALA A 465 -5.25 -19.12 -2.99
N VAL A 466 -6.20 -18.18 -3.10
CA VAL A 466 -7.33 -18.25 -4.04
C VAL A 466 -7.56 -16.91 -4.72
N LEU A 467 -8.04 -16.92 -5.96
CA LEU A 467 -8.34 -15.71 -6.73
C LEU A 467 -9.83 -15.33 -6.70
N ALA A 468 -10.70 -16.23 -6.25
CA ALA A 468 -12.14 -15.99 -6.12
C ALA A 468 -12.64 -16.42 -4.74
N GLU A 469 -13.62 -15.70 -4.21
CA GLU A 469 -14.31 -16.10 -2.98
C GLU A 469 -15.08 -17.40 -3.19
N ASP A 470 -15.07 -18.25 -2.18
CA ASP A 470 -15.94 -19.42 -2.17
C ASP A 470 -17.34 -18.99 -1.70
N GLU A 471 -18.20 -18.63 -2.66
CA GLU A 471 -19.57 -18.17 -2.41
C GLU A 471 -20.56 -19.35 -2.53
N PRO A 472 -21.22 -19.78 -1.43
CA PRO A 472 -22.31 -20.74 -1.48
C PRO A 472 -23.52 -20.17 -2.24
N GLU A 473 -24.21 -21.05 -2.97
CA GLU A 473 -25.42 -20.70 -3.71
C GLU A 473 -26.48 -20.08 -2.78
N GLY A 474 -26.98 -18.89 -3.15
CA GLY A 474 -28.00 -18.16 -2.37
C GLY A 474 -27.46 -17.27 -1.25
N GLU A 475 -26.14 -17.21 -1.01
CA GLU A 475 -25.54 -16.41 0.06
C GLU A 475 -24.80 -15.13 -0.41
N GLY A 476 -24.92 -14.78 -1.69
CA GLY A 476 -24.10 -13.72 -2.31
C GLY A 476 -24.15 -12.34 -1.67
N PHE A 477 -25.22 -11.99 -0.94
CA PHE A 477 -25.32 -10.70 -0.24
C PHE A 477 -24.23 -10.48 0.83
N ARG A 478 -23.54 -11.55 1.23
CA ARG A 478 -22.47 -11.53 2.25
C ARG A 478 -21.07 -11.34 1.66
N TYR A 479 -20.89 -11.53 0.36
CA TYR A 479 -19.57 -11.58 -0.29
C TYR A 479 -19.26 -10.27 -1.01
N TYR A 480 -18.01 -9.82 -0.95
CA TYR A 480 -17.61 -8.49 -1.40
C TYR A 480 -17.00 -8.52 -2.81
N VAL A 481 -15.91 -9.26 -2.99
CA VAL A 481 -15.15 -9.30 -4.26
C VAL A 481 -15.70 -10.39 -5.18
N ARG A 482 -16.20 -11.49 -4.59
CA ARG A 482 -16.78 -12.62 -5.31
C ARG A 482 -15.80 -13.18 -6.34
N GLY A 483 -16.08 -13.03 -7.63
CA GLY A 483 -15.22 -13.46 -8.73
C GLY A 483 -14.75 -12.33 -9.64
N SER A 484 -14.97 -11.05 -9.31
CA SER A 484 -14.72 -9.94 -10.24
C SER A 484 -13.25 -9.87 -10.69
N ASP A 485 -12.33 -9.96 -9.73
CA ASP A 485 -10.89 -9.90 -10.03
C ASP A 485 -10.41 -11.16 -10.75
N HIS A 486 -11.01 -12.32 -10.45
CA HIS A 486 -10.70 -13.57 -11.10
C HIS A 486 -11.04 -13.55 -12.59
N GLU A 487 -12.24 -13.10 -12.96
CA GLU A 487 -12.65 -12.97 -14.35
C GLU A 487 -11.74 -11.99 -15.11
N GLY A 488 -11.49 -10.82 -14.53
CA GLY A 488 -10.63 -9.81 -15.13
C GLY A 488 -9.18 -10.28 -15.33
N LEU A 489 -8.61 -11.00 -14.35
CA LEU A 489 -7.25 -11.53 -14.48
C LEU A 489 -7.16 -12.66 -15.49
N VAL A 490 -8.17 -13.53 -15.58
CA VAL A 490 -8.22 -14.52 -16.66
C VAL A 490 -8.19 -13.82 -18.01
N GLU A 491 -9.05 -12.81 -18.22
CA GLU A 491 -9.04 -12.02 -19.45
C GLU A 491 -7.67 -11.37 -19.73
N CYS A 492 -7.02 -10.75 -18.73
CA CYS A 492 -5.69 -10.18 -18.90
C CYS A 492 -4.64 -11.22 -19.33
N VAL A 493 -4.64 -12.40 -18.72
CA VAL A 493 -3.58 -13.41 -18.94
C VAL A 493 -3.83 -14.24 -20.20
N THR A 494 -5.08 -14.52 -20.55
CA THR A 494 -5.43 -15.40 -21.69
C THR A 494 -5.97 -14.65 -22.92
N GLY A 495 -6.46 -13.43 -22.74
CA GLY A 495 -7.18 -12.65 -23.74
C GLY A 495 -8.69 -12.95 -23.81
N GLU A 496 -9.19 -13.93 -23.06
CA GLU A 496 -10.62 -14.29 -23.04
C GLU A 496 -11.05 -15.02 -21.77
N VAL A 497 -12.28 -14.75 -21.30
CA VAL A 497 -12.87 -15.45 -20.16
C VAL A 497 -13.53 -16.76 -20.63
N THR A 498 -12.92 -17.89 -20.29
CA THR A 498 -13.43 -19.23 -20.58
C THR A 498 -13.63 -20.05 -19.30
N PRO A 499 -14.55 -21.04 -19.28
CA PRO A 499 -14.70 -21.95 -18.13
C PRO A 499 -13.38 -22.67 -17.77
N GLU A 500 -12.59 -23.05 -18.76
CA GLU A 500 -11.28 -23.68 -18.57
C GLU A 500 -10.27 -22.70 -17.95
N GLY A 501 -10.25 -21.44 -18.41
CA GLY A 501 -9.42 -20.39 -17.83
C GLY A 501 -9.78 -20.12 -16.37
N LEU A 502 -11.07 -19.94 -16.07
CA LEU A 502 -11.56 -19.76 -14.71
C LEU A 502 -11.23 -20.96 -13.81
N ALA A 503 -11.34 -22.20 -14.31
CA ALA A 503 -10.96 -23.36 -13.53
C ALA A 503 -9.44 -23.40 -13.26
N LYS A 504 -8.62 -23.02 -14.25
CA LYS A 504 -7.16 -23.04 -14.17
C LYS A 504 -6.61 -21.98 -13.21
N TYR A 505 -7.13 -20.76 -13.23
CA TYR A 505 -6.59 -19.63 -12.47
C TYR A 505 -7.31 -19.34 -11.16
N LYS A 506 -8.28 -20.17 -10.74
CA LYS A 506 -8.96 -20.00 -9.44
C LYS A 506 -8.02 -20.18 -8.24
N TYR A 507 -7.06 -21.10 -8.34
CA TYR A 507 -6.18 -21.49 -7.24
C TYR A 507 -4.76 -21.00 -7.47
N GLY A 508 -4.15 -20.46 -6.42
CA GLY A 508 -2.79 -19.95 -6.45
C GLY A 508 -2.03 -20.31 -5.18
N SER A 509 -0.88 -19.68 -4.97
CA SER A 509 -0.10 -19.83 -3.75
C SER A 509 0.75 -18.58 -3.52
N GLY A 510 0.95 -18.19 -2.27
CA GLY A 510 1.92 -17.16 -1.92
C GLY A 510 3.27 -17.78 -1.55
N MET A 511 4.38 -17.20 -1.99
CA MET A 511 5.70 -17.83 -1.90
C MET A 511 6.81 -16.88 -1.45
N MET A 512 7.48 -17.24 -0.36
CA MET A 512 8.75 -16.62 -0.01
C MET A 512 9.82 -17.19 -0.96
N VAL A 513 10.48 -16.31 -1.70
CA VAL A 513 11.49 -16.69 -2.71
C VAL A 513 12.80 -15.95 -2.51
N HIS A 514 13.89 -16.57 -2.96
CA HIS A 514 15.19 -15.92 -3.18
C HIS A 514 15.61 -16.14 -4.62
N MET A 515 16.22 -15.13 -5.23
CA MET A 515 16.83 -15.24 -6.55
C MET A 515 18.07 -14.38 -6.67
N THR A 516 18.94 -14.75 -7.60
CA THR A 516 20.09 -13.92 -8.01
C THR A 516 19.83 -13.34 -9.40
N ARG A 517 20.13 -12.06 -9.58
CA ARG A 517 20.03 -11.40 -10.89
C ARG A 517 21.24 -10.51 -11.11
N GLY A 518 21.98 -10.76 -12.19
CA GLY A 518 23.27 -10.12 -12.42
C GLY A 518 24.22 -10.31 -11.23
N LYS A 519 24.64 -9.23 -10.59
CA LYS A 519 25.54 -9.24 -9.42
C LYS A 519 24.80 -9.13 -8.08
N GLY A 520 23.48 -8.94 -8.11
CA GLY A 520 22.63 -8.67 -6.96
C GLY A 520 21.78 -9.86 -6.56
N GLU A 521 20.99 -9.64 -5.51
CA GLU A 521 20.09 -10.63 -4.95
C GLU A 521 18.72 -10.00 -4.67
N VAL A 522 17.67 -10.77 -4.87
CA VAL A 522 16.30 -10.39 -4.48
C VAL A 522 15.79 -11.44 -3.50
N LEU A 523 15.20 -10.98 -2.40
CA LEU A 523 14.43 -11.83 -1.51
C LEU A 523 13.06 -11.20 -1.28
N THR A 524 12.03 -11.97 -1.58
CA THR A 524 10.64 -11.54 -1.51
C THR A 524 9.89 -12.43 -0.54
N ALA A 525 9.23 -11.85 0.46
CA ALA A 525 8.34 -12.56 1.38
C ALA A 525 7.00 -12.92 0.73
N ALA A 526 6.56 -12.11 -0.23
CA ALA A 526 5.34 -12.29 -1.02
C ALA A 526 4.05 -12.35 -0.20
N THR A 527 3.94 -11.50 0.82
CA THR A 527 2.67 -11.26 1.53
C THR A 527 2.59 -9.85 2.08
N CYS A 528 1.41 -9.23 1.95
CA CYS A 528 1.15 -7.88 2.48
C CYS A 528 1.28 -7.82 4.02
N GLU A 529 0.99 -8.92 4.71
CA GLU A 529 0.90 -8.95 6.18
C GLU A 529 2.18 -9.43 6.87
N TRP A 530 3.32 -9.51 6.16
CA TRP A 530 4.63 -9.81 6.76
C TRP A 530 4.94 -8.92 7.96
N VAL A 531 4.59 -7.63 7.85
CA VAL A 531 4.74 -6.62 8.89
C VAL A 531 4.06 -6.98 10.21
N MET A 532 3.06 -7.87 10.19
CA MET A 532 2.37 -8.28 11.40
C MET A 532 3.19 -9.22 12.26
N GLY A 533 4.05 -10.04 11.67
CA GLY A 533 5.03 -10.82 12.43
C GLY A 533 6.02 -9.89 13.14
N LEU A 534 6.39 -8.76 12.53
CA LEU A 534 7.26 -7.77 13.15
C LEU A 534 6.56 -7.04 14.31
N LYS A 535 5.36 -6.50 14.05
CA LYS A 535 4.57 -5.73 15.02
C LYS A 535 4.12 -6.57 16.22
N ARG A 536 3.68 -7.81 16.00
CA ARG A 536 3.15 -8.70 17.05
C ARG A 536 4.22 -9.55 17.72
N GLY A 537 5.49 -9.45 17.30
CA GLY A 537 6.59 -10.10 18.00
C GLY A 537 6.84 -11.56 17.62
N ASP A 538 6.55 -11.97 16.38
CA ASP A 538 6.86 -13.32 15.91
C ASP A 538 8.39 -13.53 15.86
N PRO A 539 8.94 -14.48 16.64
CA PRO A 539 10.39 -14.66 16.72
C PRO A 539 10.99 -15.12 15.39
N PHE A 540 10.24 -15.88 14.58
CA PHE A 540 10.73 -16.39 13.30
C PHE A 540 10.75 -15.29 12.26
N THR A 541 9.64 -14.57 12.05
CA THR A 541 9.55 -13.45 11.12
C THR A 541 10.61 -12.38 11.44
N GLN A 542 10.78 -12.04 12.72
CA GLN A 542 11.81 -11.08 13.12
C GLN A 542 13.23 -11.58 12.83
N ARG A 543 13.54 -12.83 13.16
CA ARG A 543 14.87 -13.41 12.90
C ARG A 543 15.17 -13.50 11.41
N ILE A 544 14.20 -13.94 10.61
CA ILE A 544 14.33 -14.02 9.15
C ILE A 544 14.58 -12.61 8.57
N THR A 545 13.77 -11.63 8.97
CA THR A 545 13.92 -10.23 8.51
C THR A 545 15.30 -9.68 8.88
N ARG A 546 15.80 -9.91 10.10
CA ARG A 546 17.17 -9.53 10.50
C ARG A 546 18.23 -10.18 9.62
N ASN A 547 18.16 -11.50 9.41
CA ASN A 547 19.13 -12.22 8.60
C ASN A 547 19.24 -11.63 7.18
N ILE A 548 18.10 -11.22 6.61
CA ILE A 548 18.01 -10.59 5.29
C ILE A 548 18.66 -9.21 5.31
N LEU A 549 18.25 -8.34 6.22
CA LEU A 549 18.78 -6.98 6.31
C LEU A 549 20.28 -6.97 6.65
N ASP A 550 20.73 -7.80 7.60
CA ASP A 550 22.13 -7.93 7.97
C ASP A 550 22.98 -8.38 6.77
N ARG A 551 22.51 -9.37 6.02
CA ARG A 551 23.21 -9.84 4.81
C ARG A 551 23.26 -8.75 3.73
N PHE A 552 22.14 -8.11 3.45
CA PHE A 552 22.04 -7.15 2.36
C PHE A 552 22.71 -5.81 2.67
N THR A 553 22.98 -5.51 3.95
CA THR A 553 23.70 -4.30 4.39
C THR A 553 25.17 -4.55 4.78
N ALA A 554 25.66 -5.80 4.70
CA ALA A 554 27.02 -6.16 5.08
C ALA A 554 28.12 -5.60 4.14
N ARG A 555 27.74 -5.02 3.00
CA ARG A 555 28.66 -4.41 2.05
C ARG A 555 29.13 -3.01 2.47
#